data_AF-A0A368F6L9-F1
#
_entry.id   AF-A0A368F6L9-F1
#
_cell.length_a   1.000
_cell.length_b   1.000
_cell.length_c   1.000
_cell.angle_alpha   90.00
_cell.angle_beta   90.00
_cell.angle_gamma   90.00
#
_symmetry.space_group_name_H-M   'P 1'
#
loop_
_entity.id
_entity.type
_entity.pdbx_description
1 polymer ?
#
loop_
_entity_poly.entity_id
_entity_poly.type
_entity_poly.pdbx_seq_one_letter_code
_entity_poly.pdbx_strand_id
1 'polypeptide(L)'
;MGRLIRYFRFDAPLTEFEAYVAAGGVAMTAAMFALIHHPYFYGLQKVGLQLKIAASGMLVNKFIIHLSPLIHEHSYSSRREIAARTDKRISIMNEILNGIRVIKMYAWEGAFSEVVADLRRREMSKVRANAVFQSLVMGLFWSSGKLIVLFAVLCFILTGNDLSAERIFVATALYNACRLPVTLFLPFSLQFFFEVRVSIRRIQAFLELEEFSSYAQESLTYSKDGAAHFVPNSETGESEV
;
A
#
# COMPACT_ATOMS: atom_id res chain seq x y z
N MET A 1 12.34 22.41 -53.20
CA MET A 1 13.78 22.70 -53.36
C MET A 1 14.27 22.57 -54.81
N GLY A 2 14.11 21.42 -55.50
CA GLY A 2 14.65 21.23 -56.86
C GLY A 2 14.11 22.17 -57.96
N ARG A 3 12.87 22.68 -57.86
CA ARG A 3 12.29 23.64 -58.82
C ARG A 3 12.82 25.08 -58.64
N LEU A 4 13.13 25.51 -57.42
CA LEU A 4 13.64 26.85 -57.12
C LEU A 4 15.09 27.05 -57.60
N ILE A 5 15.88 25.98 -57.54
CA ILE A 5 17.28 25.95 -58.03
C ILE A 5 17.33 26.03 -59.57
N ARG A 6 16.31 25.50 -60.27
CA ARG A 6 16.22 25.56 -61.74
C ARG A 6 15.93 26.96 -62.28
N TYR A 7 15.33 27.86 -61.49
CA TYR A 7 15.08 29.25 -61.87
C TYR A 7 16.36 30.07 -62.05
N PHE A 8 17.45 29.73 -61.36
CA PHE A 8 18.74 30.42 -61.47
C PHE A 8 19.66 29.88 -62.60
N ARG A 9 19.23 28.89 -63.39
CA ARG A 9 19.91 28.50 -64.64
C ARG A 9 19.36 29.33 -65.80
N PHE A 10 20.26 29.85 -66.63
CA PHE A 10 19.99 30.77 -67.74
C PHE A 10 19.06 30.23 -68.86
N ASP A 11 18.58 28.98 -68.75
CA ASP A 11 17.87 28.26 -69.83
C ASP A 11 16.67 27.44 -69.30
N ALA A 12 15.84 28.05 -68.44
CA ALA A 12 14.71 27.38 -67.80
C ALA A 12 13.34 27.94 -68.27
N PRO A 13 12.38 27.09 -68.68
CA PRO A 13 11.08 27.53 -69.21
C PRO A 13 10.04 27.85 -68.10
N LEU A 14 10.47 28.32 -66.92
CA LEU A 14 9.54 28.59 -65.80
C LEU A 14 9.11 30.07 -65.78
N THR A 15 7.80 30.28 -65.78
CA THR A 15 7.13 31.59 -65.72
C THR A 15 7.27 32.19 -64.32
N GLU A 16 7.41 33.53 -64.21
CA GLU A 16 7.59 34.26 -62.94
C GLU A 16 6.52 33.92 -61.89
N PHE A 17 5.30 33.65 -62.34
CA PHE A 17 4.18 33.20 -61.52
C PHE A 17 4.45 31.85 -60.81
N GLU A 18 5.10 30.89 -61.47
CA GLU A 18 5.42 29.59 -60.87
C GLU A 18 6.49 29.70 -59.77
N ALA A 19 7.41 30.66 -59.92
CA ALA A 19 8.43 30.94 -58.90
C ALA A 19 7.80 31.55 -57.63
N TYR A 20 6.88 32.51 -57.79
CA TYR A 20 6.14 33.10 -56.67
C TYR A 20 5.23 32.08 -55.95
N VAL A 21 4.56 31.19 -56.69
CA VAL A 21 3.77 30.10 -56.09
C VAL A 21 4.66 29.13 -55.30
N ALA A 22 5.84 28.80 -55.82
CA ALA A 22 6.79 27.95 -55.12
C ALA A 22 7.37 28.62 -53.85
N ALA A 23 7.68 29.92 -53.90
CA ALA A 23 8.13 30.69 -52.74
C ALA A 23 7.02 30.85 -51.69
N GLY A 24 5.79 31.12 -52.13
CA GLY A 24 4.61 31.20 -51.28
C GLY A 24 4.31 29.88 -50.57
N GLY A 25 4.43 28.74 -51.27
CA GLY A 25 4.26 27.42 -50.67
C GLY A 25 5.31 27.10 -49.60
N VAL A 26 6.56 27.53 -49.79
CA VAL A 26 7.64 27.37 -48.79
C VAL A 26 7.42 28.27 -47.58
N ALA A 27 6.98 29.52 -47.80
CA ALA A 27 6.65 30.44 -46.71
C ALA A 27 5.44 29.96 -45.89
N MET A 28 4.39 29.44 -46.56
CA MET A 28 3.22 28.87 -45.92
C MET A 28 3.54 27.61 -45.11
N THR A 29 4.39 26.72 -45.61
CA THR A 29 4.79 25.51 -44.87
C THR A 29 5.62 25.85 -43.63
N ALA A 30 6.49 26.85 -43.70
CA ALA A 30 7.23 27.34 -42.53
C ALA A 30 6.30 28.00 -41.48
N ALA A 31 5.32 28.81 -41.92
CA ALA A 31 4.35 29.44 -41.03
C ALA A 31 3.44 28.41 -40.34
N MET A 32 2.96 27.40 -41.08
CA MET A 32 2.15 26.31 -40.52
C MET A 32 2.92 25.46 -39.51
N PHE A 33 4.20 25.18 -39.78
CA PHE A 33 5.06 24.47 -38.83
C PHE A 33 5.24 25.26 -37.53
N ALA A 34 5.48 26.57 -37.60
CA ALA A 34 5.62 27.42 -36.42
C ALA A 34 4.31 27.51 -35.61
N LEU A 35 3.16 27.67 -36.29
CA LEU A 35 1.85 27.79 -35.66
C LEU A 35 1.38 26.50 -34.99
N ILE A 36 1.77 25.33 -35.52
CA ILE A 36 1.43 24.03 -34.93
C ILE A 36 2.43 23.65 -33.82
N HIS A 37 3.71 23.95 -34.01
CA HIS A 37 4.76 23.56 -33.06
C HIS A 37 4.67 24.36 -31.74
N HIS A 38 4.35 25.65 -31.79
CA HIS A 38 4.29 26.50 -30.60
C HIS A 38 3.25 26.03 -29.55
N PRO A 39 1.97 25.78 -29.89
CA PRO A 39 0.98 25.26 -28.93
C PRO A 39 1.27 23.82 -28.51
N TYR A 40 1.81 22.98 -29.39
CA TYR A 40 2.17 21.60 -29.07
C TYR A 40 3.33 21.53 -28.07
N PHE A 41 4.37 22.33 -28.27
CA PHE A 41 5.52 22.42 -27.36
C PHE A 41 5.12 22.98 -25.99
N TYR A 42 4.26 24.00 -25.97
CA TYR A 42 3.74 24.58 -24.72
C TYR A 42 2.83 23.59 -23.96
N GLY A 43 2.02 22.81 -24.68
CA GLY A 43 1.22 21.71 -24.11
C GLY A 43 2.10 20.61 -23.51
N LEU A 44 3.14 20.19 -24.24
CA LEU A 44 4.13 19.21 -23.77
C LEU A 44 4.89 19.68 -22.53
N GLN A 45 5.27 20.95 -22.43
CA GLN A 45 5.91 21.50 -21.24
C GLN A 45 4.98 21.52 -20.02
N LYS A 46 3.70 21.88 -20.20
CA LYS A 46 2.68 21.84 -19.13
C LYS A 46 2.43 20.42 -18.64
N VAL A 47 2.26 19.46 -19.55
CA VAL A 47 2.05 18.04 -19.21
C VAL A 47 3.32 17.45 -18.58
N GLY A 48 4.51 17.80 -19.09
CA GLY A 48 5.78 17.37 -18.52
C GLY A 48 6.03 17.87 -17.10
N LEU A 49 5.59 19.08 -16.77
CA LEU A 49 5.67 19.63 -15.41
C LEU A 49 4.70 18.91 -14.45
N GLN A 50 3.47 18.66 -14.89
CA GLN A 50 2.49 17.84 -14.16
C GLN A 50 3.01 16.42 -13.92
N LEU A 51 3.66 15.82 -14.92
CA LEU A 51 4.26 14.48 -14.83
C LEU A 51 5.42 14.43 -13.83
N LYS A 52 6.26 15.48 -13.78
CA LYS A 52 7.37 15.59 -12.81
C LYS A 52 6.87 15.74 -11.37
N ILE A 53 5.84 16.55 -11.13
CA ILE A 53 5.23 16.71 -9.81
C ILE A 53 4.56 15.40 -9.38
N ALA A 54 3.82 14.75 -10.28
CA ALA A 54 3.24 13.43 -10.03
C ALA A 54 4.32 12.38 -9.71
N ALA A 55 5.42 12.34 -10.48
CA ALA A 55 6.53 11.43 -10.24
C ALA A 55 7.22 11.68 -8.89
N SER A 56 7.39 12.95 -8.47
CA SER A 56 7.93 13.27 -7.15
C SER A 56 7.01 12.80 -6.00
N GLY A 57 5.69 12.95 -6.15
CA GLY A 57 4.72 12.41 -5.21
C GLY A 57 4.68 10.88 -5.18
N MET A 58 4.84 10.24 -6.34
CA MET A 58 4.93 8.78 -6.45
C MET A 58 6.20 8.23 -5.81
N LEU A 59 7.33 8.93 -5.89
CA LEU A 59 8.58 8.55 -5.21
C LEU A 59 8.43 8.62 -3.69
N VAL A 60 7.81 9.67 -3.15
CA VAL A 60 7.53 9.80 -1.71
C VAL A 60 6.56 8.70 -1.25
N ASN A 61 5.48 8.46 -2.00
CA ASN A 61 4.54 7.38 -1.67
C ASN A 61 5.20 6.01 -1.76
N LYS A 62 6.06 5.77 -2.76
CA LYS A 62 6.82 4.52 -2.88
C LYS A 62 7.78 4.34 -1.70
N PHE A 63 8.47 5.39 -1.28
CA PHE A 63 9.32 5.36 -0.10
C PHE A 63 8.53 5.04 1.17
N ILE A 64 7.36 5.67 1.36
CA ILE A 64 6.45 5.39 2.49
C ILE A 64 5.97 3.94 2.47
N ILE A 65 5.58 3.41 1.30
CA ILE A 65 5.16 2.02 1.14
C ILE A 65 6.29 1.05 1.50
N HIS A 66 7.55 1.34 1.12
CA HIS A 66 8.70 0.50 1.47
C HIS A 66 9.11 0.61 2.95
N LEU A 67 8.87 1.75 3.59
CA LEU A 67 9.14 1.94 5.03
C LEU A 67 8.10 1.24 5.91
N SER A 68 6.86 1.08 5.40
CA SER A 68 5.73 0.53 6.15
C SER A 68 5.99 -0.89 6.74
N PRO A 69 6.53 -1.87 5.99
CA PRO A 69 6.85 -3.20 6.54
C PRO A 69 7.77 -3.16 7.74
N LEU A 70 8.81 -2.32 7.73
CA LEU A 70 9.76 -2.19 8.83
C LEU A 70 9.08 -1.63 10.09
N ILE A 71 8.21 -0.63 9.92
CA ILE A 71 7.42 -0.05 11.00
C ILE A 71 6.48 -1.10 11.59
N HIS A 72 5.82 -1.88 10.73
CA HIS A 72 4.93 -2.95 11.15
C HIS A 72 5.68 -4.06 11.89
N GLU A 73 6.80 -4.53 11.37
CA GLU A 73 7.63 -5.55 12.01
C GLU A 73 8.11 -5.11 13.40
N HIS A 74 8.58 -3.86 13.53
CA HIS A 74 8.96 -3.29 14.82
C HIS A 74 7.77 -3.22 15.81
N SER A 75 6.59 -2.81 15.31
CA SER A 75 5.34 -2.76 16.10
C SER A 75 4.93 -4.16 16.59
N TYR A 76 4.99 -5.17 15.72
CA TYR A 76 4.67 -6.56 16.07
C TYR A 76 5.67 -7.13 17.10
N SER A 77 6.97 -6.92 16.87
CA SER A 77 8.02 -7.35 17.79
C SER A 77 7.86 -6.70 19.18
N SER A 78 7.61 -5.39 19.21
CA SER A 78 7.38 -4.65 20.46
C SER A 78 6.13 -5.15 21.20
N ARG A 79 5.02 -5.41 20.49
CA ARG A 79 3.81 -5.98 21.08
C ARG A 79 4.04 -7.37 21.67
N ARG A 80 4.83 -8.21 21.00
CA ARG A 80 5.20 -9.54 21.50
C ARG A 80 6.06 -9.44 22.76
N GLU A 81 7.03 -8.53 22.81
CA GLU A 81 7.84 -8.32 24.01
C GLU A 81 6.99 -7.82 25.19
N ILE A 82 6.07 -6.88 24.94
CA ILE A 82 5.12 -6.39 25.95
C ILE A 82 4.27 -7.56 26.48
N ALA A 83 3.68 -8.37 25.60
CA ALA A 83 2.88 -9.53 25.99
C ALA A 83 3.69 -10.50 26.87
N ALA A 84 4.91 -10.85 26.48
CA ALA A 84 5.77 -11.74 27.27
C ALA A 84 6.08 -11.21 28.68
N ARG A 85 6.24 -9.88 28.84
CA ARG A 85 6.45 -9.25 30.15
C ARG A 85 5.18 -9.27 31.00
N THR A 86 4.03 -8.98 30.38
CA THR A 86 2.72 -9.05 31.01
C THR A 86 2.43 -10.47 31.50
N ASP A 87 2.69 -11.49 30.68
CA ASP A 87 2.50 -12.89 31.03
C ASP A 87 3.39 -13.29 32.22
N LYS A 88 4.66 -12.85 32.23
CA LYS A 88 5.55 -13.11 33.36
C LYS A 88 5.04 -12.47 34.66
N ARG A 89 4.53 -11.23 34.59
CA ARG A 89 3.92 -10.56 35.74
C ARG A 89 2.70 -11.32 36.24
N ILE A 90 1.80 -11.73 35.34
CA ILE A 90 0.59 -12.48 35.68
C ILE A 90 0.93 -13.83 36.29
N SER A 91 1.92 -14.55 35.74
CA SER A 91 2.43 -15.81 36.29
C SER A 91 2.95 -15.65 37.72
N ILE A 92 3.79 -14.65 37.99
CA ILE A 92 4.30 -14.39 39.35
C ILE A 92 3.17 -13.98 40.29
N MET A 93 2.22 -13.17 39.84
CA MET A 93 1.04 -12.84 40.63
C MET A 93 0.23 -14.09 40.99
N ASN A 94 0.06 -15.04 40.06
CA ASN A 94 -0.62 -16.31 40.34
C ASN A 94 0.12 -17.15 41.40
N GLU A 95 1.45 -17.20 41.33
CA GLU A 95 2.27 -17.88 42.36
C GLU A 95 2.08 -17.24 43.74
N ILE A 96 2.06 -15.91 43.83
CA ILE A 96 1.82 -15.15 45.07
C ILE A 96 0.43 -15.45 45.63
N LEU A 97 -0.61 -15.46 44.78
CA LEU A 97 -1.98 -15.73 45.20
C LEU A 97 -2.15 -17.15 45.75
N ASN A 98 -1.51 -18.14 45.11
CA ASN A 98 -1.48 -19.51 45.60
C ASN A 98 -0.77 -19.62 46.97
N GLY A 99 0.24 -18.80 47.23
CA GLY A 99 1.03 -18.77 48.47
C GLY A 99 0.55 -17.79 49.56
N ILE A 100 -0.60 -17.13 49.38
CA ILE A 100 -0.94 -15.92 50.16
C ILE A 100 -1.01 -16.12 51.68
N ARG A 101 -1.41 -17.31 52.16
CA ARG A 101 -1.52 -17.59 53.60
C ARG A 101 -0.15 -17.51 54.30
N VAL A 102 0.89 -18.04 53.67
CA VAL A 102 2.27 -18.02 54.21
C VAL A 102 2.80 -16.58 54.20
N ILE A 103 2.57 -15.85 53.11
CA ILE A 103 3.00 -14.46 52.98
C ILE A 103 2.41 -13.59 54.10
N LYS A 104 1.12 -13.77 54.41
CA LYS A 104 0.46 -13.08 55.53
C LYS A 104 0.98 -13.48 56.89
N MET A 105 1.24 -14.77 57.12
CA MET A 105 1.78 -15.29 58.37
C MET A 105 3.13 -14.65 58.73
N TYR A 106 3.97 -14.39 57.73
CA TYR A 106 5.30 -13.77 57.90
C TYR A 106 5.33 -12.26 57.62
N ALA A 107 4.18 -11.63 57.35
CA ALA A 107 4.07 -10.21 56.98
C ALA A 107 4.98 -9.79 55.79
N TRP A 108 5.20 -10.70 54.83
CA TRP A 108 6.06 -10.47 53.65
C TRP A 108 5.40 -9.68 52.50
N GLU A 109 4.22 -9.10 52.72
CA GLU A 109 3.46 -8.41 51.67
C GLU A 109 4.24 -7.26 51.01
N GLY A 110 5.01 -6.50 51.81
CA GLY A 110 5.85 -5.42 51.30
C GLY A 110 6.91 -5.90 50.30
N ALA A 111 7.61 -6.99 50.63
CA ALA A 111 8.67 -7.55 49.79
C ALA A 111 8.10 -8.07 48.45
N PHE A 112 6.99 -8.80 48.48
CA PHE A 112 6.34 -9.29 47.25
C PHE A 112 5.70 -8.16 46.43
N SER A 113 5.18 -7.12 47.08
CA SER A 113 4.66 -5.92 46.41
C SER A 113 5.77 -5.22 45.62
N GLU A 114 6.98 -5.11 46.18
CA GLU A 114 8.12 -4.51 45.48
C GLU A 114 8.54 -5.32 44.25
N VAL A 115 8.54 -6.66 44.34
CA VAL A 115 8.82 -7.55 43.20
C VAL A 115 7.82 -7.30 42.05
N VAL A 116 6.51 -7.27 42.36
CA VAL A 116 5.46 -7.00 41.36
C VAL A 116 5.59 -5.58 40.80
N ALA A 117 5.91 -4.60 41.65
CA ALA A 117 6.13 -3.23 41.23
C ALA A 117 7.31 -3.12 40.25
N ASP A 118 8.40 -3.86 40.47
CA ASP A 118 9.55 -3.88 39.57
C ASP A 118 9.22 -4.49 38.20
N LEU A 119 8.50 -5.62 38.20
CA LEU A 119 7.99 -6.23 36.96
C LEU A 119 7.11 -5.26 36.18
N ARG A 120 6.18 -4.58 36.88
CA ARG A 120 5.29 -3.58 36.29
C ARG A 120 6.04 -2.37 35.76
N ARG A 121 7.10 -1.89 36.43
CA ARG A 121 7.95 -0.80 35.93
C ARG A 121 8.63 -1.19 34.60
N ARG A 122 9.17 -2.41 34.52
CA ARG A 122 9.82 -2.93 33.30
C ARG A 122 8.84 -3.09 32.14
N GLU A 123 7.64 -3.63 32.42
CA GLU A 123 6.54 -3.71 31.46
C GLU A 123 6.13 -2.33 30.96
N MET A 124 5.84 -1.40 31.89
CA MET A 124 5.37 -0.05 31.57
C MET A 124 6.42 0.76 30.79
N SER A 125 7.71 0.56 31.05
CA SER A 125 8.78 1.19 30.27
C SER A 125 8.69 0.81 28.78
N LYS A 126 8.49 -0.47 28.48
CA LYS A 126 8.31 -0.98 27.11
C LYS A 126 7.00 -0.53 26.48
N VAL A 127 5.90 -0.56 27.25
CA VAL A 127 4.60 -0.04 26.81
C VAL A 127 4.71 1.43 26.42
N ARG A 128 5.37 2.26 27.25
CA ARG A 128 5.58 3.69 26.99
C ARG A 128 6.46 3.91 25.75
N ALA A 129 7.57 3.17 25.62
CA ALA A 129 8.43 3.28 24.45
C ALA A 129 7.67 2.97 23.16
N ASN A 130 6.89 1.89 23.14
CA ASN A 130 6.03 1.55 21.99
C ASN A 130 4.96 2.62 21.74
N ALA A 131 4.33 3.18 22.78
CA ALA A 131 3.34 4.24 22.63
C ALA A 131 3.95 5.52 22.02
N VAL A 132 5.14 5.92 22.46
CA VAL A 132 5.87 7.06 21.89
C VAL A 132 6.21 6.79 20.42
N PHE A 133 6.73 5.60 20.09
CA PHE A 133 6.99 5.20 18.71
C PHE A 133 5.73 5.29 17.83
N GLN A 134 4.61 4.71 18.27
CA GLN A 134 3.34 4.76 17.54
C GLN A 134 2.86 6.20 17.36
N SER A 135 3.00 7.06 18.37
CA SER A 135 2.63 8.47 18.28
C SER A 135 3.49 9.24 17.28
N LEU A 136 4.78 8.93 17.18
CA LEU A 136 5.69 9.53 16.20
C LEU A 136 5.32 9.11 14.78
N VAL A 137 5.06 7.82 14.55
CA VAL A 137 4.62 7.30 13.25
C VAL A 137 3.32 7.96 12.81
N MET A 138 2.35 8.06 13.72
CA MET A 138 1.07 8.72 13.44
C MET A 138 1.27 10.22 13.17
N GLY A 139 2.08 10.91 13.96
CA GLY A 139 2.40 12.33 13.77
C GLY A 139 3.06 12.62 12.42
N LEU A 140 4.00 11.77 11.99
CA LEU A 140 4.61 11.84 10.67
C LEU A 140 3.59 11.61 9.55
N PHE A 141 2.66 10.66 9.73
CA PHE A 141 1.60 10.42 8.74
C PHE A 141 0.70 11.64 8.54
N TRP A 142 0.27 12.30 9.62
CA TRP A 142 -0.55 13.51 9.54
C TRP A 142 0.20 14.68 8.92
N SER A 143 1.50 14.82 9.23
CA SER A 143 2.36 15.90 8.75
C SER A 143 2.83 15.71 7.30
N SER A 144 2.93 14.46 6.83
CA SER A 144 3.48 14.11 5.51
C SER A 144 2.81 14.87 4.36
N GLY A 145 1.50 15.05 4.40
CA GLY A 145 0.78 15.76 3.33
C GLY A 145 1.17 17.23 3.21
N LYS A 146 1.45 17.90 4.34
CA LYS A 146 1.94 19.29 4.34
C LYS A 146 3.37 19.35 3.84
N LEU A 147 4.21 18.39 4.23
CA LEU A 147 5.59 18.29 3.75
C LEU A 147 5.67 18.03 2.24
N ILE A 148 4.80 17.19 1.68
CA ILE A 148 4.74 16.92 0.23
C ILE A 148 4.40 18.20 -0.54
N VAL A 149 3.39 18.96 -0.09
CA VAL A 149 3.02 20.25 -0.72
C VAL A 149 4.15 21.25 -0.60
N LEU A 150 4.81 21.35 0.57
CA LEU A 150 5.98 22.21 0.77
C LEU A 150 7.11 21.87 -0.22
N PHE A 151 7.47 20.58 -0.34
CA PHE A 151 8.50 20.12 -1.28
C PHE A 151 8.10 20.35 -2.74
N ALA A 152 6.84 20.14 -3.11
CA ALA A 152 6.35 20.40 -4.46
C ALA A 152 6.48 21.89 -4.83
N VAL A 153 6.11 22.78 -3.92
CA VAL A 153 6.28 24.24 -4.08
C VAL A 153 7.76 24.60 -4.18
N LEU A 154 8.61 24.05 -3.32
CA LEU A 154 10.06 24.30 -3.33
C LEU A 154 10.70 23.87 -4.66
N CYS A 155 10.40 22.67 -5.14
CA CYS A 155 10.85 22.18 -6.45
C CYS A 155 10.36 23.08 -7.60
N PHE A 156 9.12 23.58 -7.51
CA PHE A 156 8.55 24.47 -8.51
C PHE A 156 9.32 25.80 -8.60
N ILE A 157 9.70 26.38 -7.46
CA ILE A 157 10.55 27.58 -7.38
C ILE A 157 11.93 27.32 -7.97
N LEU A 158 12.57 26.21 -7.57
CA LEU A 158 13.93 25.86 -8.02
C LEU A 158 14.02 25.61 -9.53
N THR A 159 12.90 25.30 -10.18
CA THR A 159 12.82 25.14 -11.64
C THR A 159 12.67 26.48 -12.38
N GLY A 160 12.67 27.61 -11.65
CA GLY A 160 12.62 28.95 -12.23
C GLY A 160 11.23 29.39 -12.72
N ASN A 161 10.16 28.75 -12.22
CA ASN A 161 8.80 29.13 -12.56
C ASN A 161 8.26 30.21 -11.61
N ASP A 162 7.44 31.11 -12.13
CA ASP A 162 6.75 32.10 -11.32
C ASP A 162 5.65 31.47 -10.47
N LEU A 163 5.78 31.67 -9.15
CA LEU A 163 4.76 31.30 -8.18
C LEU A 163 3.59 32.29 -8.23
N SER A 164 2.41 31.79 -8.61
CA SER A 164 1.15 32.49 -8.38
C SER A 164 0.39 31.81 -7.24
N ALA A 165 -0.17 32.61 -6.33
CA ALA A 165 -0.96 32.14 -5.20
C ALA A 165 -2.15 31.27 -5.65
N GLU A 166 -2.76 31.61 -6.79
CA GLU A 166 -3.85 30.84 -7.41
C GLU A 166 -3.43 29.38 -7.66
N ARG A 167 -2.25 29.17 -8.25
CA ARG A 167 -1.75 27.84 -8.61
C ARG A 167 -1.50 26.98 -7.38
N ILE A 168 -0.91 27.54 -6.33
CA ILE A 168 -0.61 26.83 -5.08
C ILE A 168 -1.92 26.47 -4.36
N PHE A 169 -2.88 27.40 -4.33
CA PHE A 169 -4.16 27.19 -3.68
C PHE A 169 -4.96 26.07 -4.35
N VAL A 170 -5.06 26.09 -5.69
CA VAL A 170 -5.73 25.05 -6.48
C VAL A 170 -5.02 23.70 -6.32
N ALA A 171 -3.68 23.66 -6.40
CA ALA A 171 -2.91 22.43 -6.22
C ALA A 171 -3.08 21.83 -4.82
N THR A 172 -3.10 22.66 -3.78
CA THR A 172 -3.31 22.23 -2.39
C THR A 172 -4.73 21.70 -2.18
N ALA A 173 -5.74 22.38 -2.75
CA ALA A 173 -7.13 21.94 -2.68
C ALA A 173 -7.33 20.58 -3.36
N LEU A 174 -6.77 20.40 -4.56
CA LEU A 174 -6.83 19.13 -5.29
C LEU A 174 -6.09 18.00 -4.55
N TYR A 175 -4.90 18.27 -4.01
CA TYR A 175 -4.16 17.30 -3.20
C TYR A 175 -4.97 16.84 -1.98
N ASN A 176 -5.58 17.78 -1.24
CA ASN A 176 -6.42 17.43 -0.09
C ASN A 176 -7.64 16.61 -0.48
N ALA A 177 -8.27 16.90 -1.63
CA ALA A 177 -9.42 16.13 -2.13
C ALA A 177 -9.05 14.69 -2.51
N CYS A 178 -7.88 14.48 -3.13
CA CYS A 178 -7.44 13.15 -3.58
C CYS A 178 -6.69 12.35 -2.50
N ARG A 179 -6.19 12.99 -1.43
CA ARG A 179 -5.37 12.34 -0.39
C ARG A 179 -6.08 11.17 0.29
N LEU A 180 -7.29 11.40 0.84
CA LEU A 180 -8.00 10.36 1.58
C LEU A 180 -8.36 9.14 0.70
N PRO A 181 -8.90 9.30 -0.52
CA PRO A 181 -9.15 8.16 -1.40
C PRO A 181 -7.91 7.34 -1.73
N VAL A 182 -6.78 8.00 -2.05
CA VAL A 182 -5.57 7.31 -2.50
C VAL A 182 -4.80 6.67 -1.35
N THR A 183 -4.67 7.36 -0.21
CA THR A 183 -3.85 6.90 0.91
C THR A 183 -4.60 5.95 1.85
N LEU A 184 -5.93 6.05 1.93
CA LEU A 184 -6.71 5.29 2.91
C LEU A 184 -7.72 4.35 2.26
N PHE A 185 -8.63 4.84 1.41
CA PHE A 185 -9.68 3.97 0.86
C PHE A 185 -9.15 2.92 -0.09
N LEU A 186 -8.23 3.28 -1.00
CA LEU A 186 -7.65 2.34 -1.96
C LEU A 186 -6.94 1.15 -1.29
N PRO A 187 -6.02 1.32 -0.31
CA PRO A 187 -5.40 0.18 0.36
C PRO A 187 -6.39 -0.64 1.18
N PHE A 188 -7.36 -0.03 1.86
CA PHE A 188 -8.39 -0.79 2.59
C PHE A 188 -9.25 -1.63 1.65
N SER A 189 -9.69 -1.07 0.52
CA SER A 189 -10.44 -1.81 -0.49
C SER A 189 -9.65 -3.00 -1.04
N LEU A 190 -8.36 -2.81 -1.33
CA LEU A 190 -7.45 -3.89 -1.74
C LEU A 190 -7.33 -4.97 -0.66
N GLN A 191 -7.15 -4.56 0.61
CA GLN A 191 -7.06 -5.49 1.72
C GLN A 191 -8.33 -6.34 1.85
N PHE A 192 -9.51 -5.71 1.88
CA PHE A 192 -10.78 -6.44 1.95
C PHE A 192 -10.98 -7.36 0.76
N PHE A 193 -10.59 -6.94 -0.45
CA PHE A 193 -10.66 -7.79 -1.63
C PHE A 193 -9.82 -9.07 -1.46
N PHE A 194 -8.60 -8.96 -0.94
CA PHE A 194 -7.76 -10.13 -0.68
C PHE A 194 -8.32 -11.02 0.45
N GLU A 195 -8.83 -10.43 1.54
CA GLU A 195 -9.44 -11.17 2.65
C GLU A 195 -10.70 -11.94 2.20
N VAL A 196 -11.56 -11.30 1.40
CA VAL A 196 -12.75 -11.93 0.81
C VAL A 196 -12.34 -13.06 -0.14
N ARG A 197 -11.33 -12.85 -0.99
CA ARG A 197 -10.85 -13.88 -1.92
C ARG A 197 -10.38 -15.14 -1.19
N VAL A 198 -9.61 -14.99 -0.11
CA VAL A 198 -9.16 -16.13 0.71
C VAL A 198 -10.34 -16.79 1.41
N SER A 199 -11.30 -16.00 1.89
CA SER A 199 -12.50 -16.52 2.56
C SER A 199 -13.40 -17.33 1.63
N ILE A 200 -13.64 -16.85 0.41
CA ILE A 200 -14.38 -17.58 -0.62
C ILE A 200 -13.70 -18.91 -0.95
N ARG A 201 -12.37 -18.91 -1.12
CA ARG A 201 -11.63 -20.16 -1.39
C ARG A 201 -11.80 -21.18 -0.27
N ARG A 202 -11.81 -20.77 1.00
CA ARG A 202 -12.04 -21.67 2.14
C ARG A 202 -13.46 -22.24 2.15
N ILE A 203 -14.46 -21.40 1.85
CA ILE A 203 -15.86 -21.84 1.75
C ILE A 203 -16.02 -22.83 0.60
N GLN A 204 -15.43 -22.55 -0.56
CA GLN A 204 -15.44 -23.45 -1.70
C GLN A 204 -14.81 -24.80 -1.35
N ALA A 205 -13.61 -24.79 -0.76
CA ALA A 205 -12.94 -26.03 -0.35
C ALA A 205 -13.76 -26.84 0.67
N PHE A 206 -14.53 -26.18 1.54
CA PHE A 206 -15.44 -26.85 2.46
C PHE A 206 -16.67 -27.46 1.76
N LEU A 207 -17.24 -26.75 0.78
CA LEU A 207 -18.40 -27.22 0.01
C LEU A 207 -18.04 -28.35 -0.99
N GLU A 208 -16.78 -28.43 -1.40
CA GLU A 208 -16.26 -29.49 -2.28
C GLU A 208 -15.83 -30.76 -1.52
N LEU A 209 -15.97 -30.80 -0.19
CA LEU A 209 -15.71 -32.01 0.59
C LEU A 209 -16.74 -33.10 0.25
N GLU A 210 -16.29 -34.37 0.29
CA GLU A 210 -17.15 -35.51 0.03
C GLU A 210 -18.28 -35.61 1.09
N GLU A 211 -19.52 -35.75 0.64
CA GLU A 211 -20.68 -35.87 1.53
C GLU A 211 -20.71 -37.25 2.21
N PHE A 212 -21.07 -37.27 3.50
CA PHE A 212 -21.09 -38.47 4.35
C PHE A 212 -22.04 -39.60 3.87
N SER A 213 -22.91 -39.34 2.90
CA SER A 213 -23.81 -40.35 2.32
C SER A 213 -23.08 -41.51 1.65
N SER A 214 -21.85 -41.28 1.15
CA SER A 214 -20.97 -42.30 0.56
C SER A 214 -20.58 -43.37 1.60
N TYR A 215 -20.23 -42.97 2.83
CA TYR A 215 -19.86 -43.90 3.93
C TYR A 215 -21.07 -44.60 4.58
N ALA A 216 -22.24 -43.95 4.57
CA ALA A 216 -23.46 -44.54 5.12
C ALA A 216 -24.01 -45.68 4.22
N GLN A 217 -23.83 -45.59 2.91
CA GLN A 217 -24.32 -46.59 1.96
C GLN A 217 -23.46 -47.87 1.97
N GLU A 218 -22.17 -47.76 2.30
CA GLU A 218 -21.26 -48.90 2.45
C GLU A 218 -21.39 -49.60 3.81
N SER A 219 -21.77 -48.87 4.87
CA SER A 219 -21.98 -49.43 6.22
C SER A 219 -23.41 -49.91 6.52
N LEU A 220 -24.40 -49.58 5.67
CA LEU A 220 -25.80 -49.96 5.87
C LEU A 220 -26.40 -50.64 4.63
N THR A 221 -25.83 -51.75 4.19
CA THR A 221 -26.61 -52.75 3.45
C THR A 221 -27.50 -53.50 4.45
N TYR A 222 -28.69 -52.97 4.68
CA TYR A 222 -29.70 -53.63 5.51
C TYR A 222 -30.24 -54.86 4.78
N SER A 223 -29.83 -56.06 5.21
CA SER A 223 -30.47 -57.30 4.78
C SER A 223 -31.93 -57.28 5.26
N LYS A 224 -32.86 -57.73 4.41
CA LYS A 224 -34.31 -57.75 4.68
C LYS A 224 -34.74 -58.57 5.91
N ASP A 225 -33.81 -59.25 6.58
CA ASP A 225 -34.06 -60.13 7.72
C ASP A 225 -33.80 -59.46 9.08
N GLY A 226 -33.52 -58.15 9.12
CA GLY A 226 -33.48 -57.38 10.38
C GLY A 226 -32.25 -57.58 11.26
N ALA A 227 -31.21 -58.24 10.76
CA ALA A 227 -29.91 -58.32 11.43
C ALA A 227 -28.90 -57.36 10.75
N ALA A 228 -28.33 -56.45 11.52
CA ALA A 228 -27.21 -55.62 11.09
C ALA A 228 -25.93 -56.49 11.07
N HIS A 229 -25.42 -56.78 9.88
CA HIS A 229 -24.09 -57.38 9.73
C HIS A 229 -23.07 -56.27 9.50
N PHE A 230 -22.14 -56.11 10.43
CA PHE A 230 -20.94 -55.31 10.21
C PHE A 230 -20.05 -56.05 9.21
N VAL A 231 -19.90 -55.52 8.00
CA VAL A 231 -18.87 -55.96 7.05
C VAL A 231 -17.58 -55.22 7.44
N PRO A 232 -16.56 -55.91 7.99
CA PRO A 232 -15.30 -55.25 8.26
C PRO A 232 -14.64 -54.90 6.93
N ASN A 233 -14.09 -53.70 6.89
CA ASN A 233 -13.36 -53.16 5.73
C ASN A 233 -12.15 -54.06 5.45
N SER A 234 -12.30 -55.06 4.58
CA SER A 234 -11.17 -55.80 4.01
C SER A 234 -10.70 -55.05 2.77
N GLU A 235 -9.46 -54.58 2.84
CA GLU A 235 -8.63 -54.15 1.71
C GLU A 235 -8.95 -52.77 1.12
N THR A 236 -8.44 -51.72 1.77
CA THR A 236 -7.74 -50.67 1.02
C THR A 236 -6.28 -50.72 1.41
N GLY A 237 -5.53 -51.44 0.57
CA GLY A 237 -4.10 -51.59 0.67
C GLY A 237 -3.40 -50.25 0.76
N GLU A 238 -2.37 -50.27 1.60
CA GLU A 238 -1.12 -49.54 1.45
C GLU A 238 -0.91 -49.00 0.02
N SER A 239 -0.74 -47.69 -0.06
CA SER A 239 0.28 -47.11 -0.95
C SER A 239 0.87 -45.89 -0.24
N GLU A 240 1.80 -46.17 0.67
CA GLU A 240 3.01 -45.36 0.78
C GLU A 240 3.68 -45.34 -0.61
N VAL A 241 3.73 -44.19 -1.27
CA VAL A 241 4.94 -43.49 -1.81
C VAL A 241 4.56 -42.05 -2.08
#